data_AF-A0A5E3X8E0-F1
#
_entry.id   AF-A0A5E3X8E0-F1
#
_cell.length_a   1.000
_cell.length_b   1.000
_cell.length_c   1.000
_cell.angle_alpha   90.00
_cell.angle_beta   90.00
_cell.angle_gamma   90.00
#
_symmetry.space_group_name_H-M   'P 1'
#
loop_
_entity.id
_entity.type
_entity.pdbx_description
1 polymer ?
#
loop_
_entity_poly.entity_id
_entity_poly.type
_entity_poly.pdbx_seq_one_letter_code
_entity_poly.pdbx_strand_id
1 'polypeptide(L)'
;MDVLLESARFKPQERARQTLDEQSALQWRPRGVPLAEATQRSLYKILRREHPTQDRTPTLVNLDCARFVAAENNGPFPPDEAIWRTTWSPNLTRKDQEFMWKLLHDGYKVGEYWRRMDDPEYNSRKYCWECGDDCESMRHILTECEESGQDTFWEEARKLWAHHNQGDWPKGDKFGVLLAAGLLRFEDDDGKRELGTERCFVILVATAWRCIWNARCKRVIPGPNGETRRRSTVEERRATWWKAINARFAQDQSATHKSYGKLAIKKDLHTVYEAEAVGIILGAHLLASEEQEFASEPSSISLDNQAVIRASEHQQRAQPGHGLLDIFRDQTERLLQVRDEGYSLSVRWVSGHDDAEFNEIIDEQAKLAAEGHESALAELPHVLRTRLKTSISAARQEYARRLDERWQQDWLMSPRYERHRHWAPNAASRKHIRATAGLSRLASSTLFQIRSGHAQLGAHLHRIGCLPSPTCEACGEADETVNHYLYDCPRWQDARQRMREAAGKIWRDRARMLSDEKGIVAILEFTKETGWGARGEKESEDGRPEGGSGEAQEDEEREVEQEKVDERGEEEEE
;
A
#
# COMPACT_ATOMS: atom_id res chain seq x y z
N MET A 1 -19.85 -4.97 -30.85
CA MET A 1 -20.32 -6.06 -29.97
C MET A 1 -19.58 -7.35 -30.30
N ASP A 2 -19.43 -7.64 -31.59
CA ASP A 2 -18.86 -8.90 -32.11
C ASP A 2 -17.37 -9.08 -31.84
N VAL A 3 -16.51 -8.06 -31.97
CA VAL A 3 -15.05 -8.21 -31.80
C VAL A 3 -14.63 -8.65 -30.38
N LEU A 4 -15.27 -8.11 -29.33
CA LEU A 4 -14.97 -8.50 -27.93
C LEU A 4 -15.67 -9.82 -27.55
N LEU A 5 -16.87 -10.09 -28.08
CA LEU A 5 -17.54 -11.37 -27.92
C LEU A 5 -16.80 -12.48 -28.68
N GLU A 6 -16.19 -12.22 -29.83
CA GLU A 6 -15.35 -13.15 -30.60
C GLU A 6 -14.12 -13.56 -29.82
N SER A 7 -13.41 -12.62 -29.19
CA SER A 7 -12.23 -12.94 -28.39
C SER A 7 -12.53 -13.83 -27.17
N ALA A 8 -13.72 -13.68 -26.57
CA ALA A 8 -14.19 -14.51 -25.46
C ALA A 8 -14.86 -15.83 -25.90
N ARG A 9 -15.38 -15.90 -27.14
CA ARG A 9 -15.99 -17.10 -27.76
C ARG A 9 -14.95 -18.04 -28.38
N PHE A 10 -13.77 -17.55 -28.71
CA PHE A 10 -12.72 -18.32 -29.40
C PHE A 10 -12.19 -19.50 -28.56
N LYS A 11 -12.00 -19.32 -27.26
CA LYS A 11 -11.47 -20.35 -26.35
C LYS A 11 -12.39 -21.59 -26.23
N PRO A 12 -13.72 -21.44 -26.04
CA PRO A 12 -14.65 -22.56 -26.10
C PRO A 12 -14.69 -23.29 -27.45
N GLN A 13 -14.53 -22.56 -28.57
CA GLN A 13 -14.60 -23.14 -29.92
C GLN A 13 -13.37 -23.97 -30.29
N GLU A 14 -12.17 -23.60 -29.82
CA GLU A 14 -10.96 -24.41 -29.98
C GLU A 14 -11.07 -25.77 -29.27
N ARG A 15 -11.72 -25.82 -28.11
CA ARG A 15 -11.99 -27.06 -27.37
C ARG A 15 -13.10 -27.90 -28.02
N ALA A 16 -14.13 -27.26 -28.56
CA ALA A 16 -15.18 -27.93 -29.33
C ALA A 16 -14.62 -28.60 -30.60
N ARG A 17 -13.66 -27.98 -31.30
CA ARG A 17 -12.94 -28.61 -32.44
C ARG A 17 -12.11 -29.83 -32.06
N GLN A 18 -11.72 -29.99 -30.79
CA GLN A 18 -11.01 -31.18 -30.31
C GLN A 18 -11.95 -32.36 -30.04
N THR A 19 -13.27 -32.13 -30.00
CA THR A 19 -14.28 -33.13 -29.58
C THR A 19 -15.43 -33.31 -30.56
N LEU A 20 -15.66 -32.35 -31.45
CA LEU A 20 -16.70 -32.36 -32.49
C LEU A 20 -16.06 -32.27 -33.87
N ASP A 21 -16.73 -32.82 -34.89
CA ASP A 21 -16.30 -32.67 -36.29
C ASP A 21 -16.35 -31.20 -36.73
N GLU A 22 -15.61 -30.89 -37.80
CA GLU A 22 -15.37 -29.52 -38.24
C GLU A 22 -16.65 -28.77 -38.62
N GLN A 23 -17.65 -29.48 -39.18
CA GLN A 23 -18.95 -28.92 -39.55
C GLN A 23 -19.80 -28.60 -38.31
N SER A 24 -19.82 -29.51 -37.33
CA SER A 24 -20.53 -29.33 -36.06
C SER A 24 -19.89 -28.23 -35.19
N ALA A 25 -18.56 -28.13 -35.17
CA ALA A 25 -17.84 -27.09 -34.44
C ALA A 25 -18.06 -25.69 -35.04
N LEU A 26 -18.20 -25.59 -36.37
CA LEU A 26 -18.55 -24.36 -37.08
C LEU A 26 -19.97 -23.86 -36.74
N GLN A 27 -20.90 -24.77 -36.44
CA GLN A 27 -22.27 -24.44 -36.04
C GLN A 27 -22.41 -24.16 -34.53
N TRP A 28 -21.44 -24.57 -33.71
CA TRP A 28 -21.47 -24.36 -32.26
C TRP A 28 -21.12 -22.91 -31.89
N ARG A 29 -22.16 -22.08 -31.74
CA ARG A 29 -22.09 -20.73 -31.17
C ARG A 29 -22.86 -20.70 -29.84
N PRO A 30 -22.20 -20.92 -28.69
CA PRO A 30 -22.88 -20.77 -27.41
C PRO A 30 -23.40 -19.33 -27.28
N ARG A 31 -24.69 -19.18 -26.97
CA ARG A 31 -25.28 -17.88 -26.65
C ARG A 31 -24.87 -17.51 -25.22
N GLY A 32 -24.06 -16.46 -25.07
CA GLY A 32 -23.59 -15.96 -23.77
C GLY A 32 -22.07 -16.10 -23.57
N VAL A 33 -21.57 -15.65 -22.41
CA VAL A 33 -20.20 -15.87 -21.96
C VAL A 33 -20.24 -17.00 -20.90
N PRO A 34 -19.43 -18.06 -21.02
CA PRO A 34 -19.35 -19.08 -19.98
C PRO A 34 -18.89 -18.45 -18.66
N LEU A 35 -19.74 -18.49 -17.62
CA LEU A 35 -19.44 -17.90 -16.30
C LEU A 35 -18.14 -18.44 -15.69
N ALA A 36 -17.79 -19.70 -15.95
CA ALA A 36 -16.55 -20.33 -15.51
C ALA A 36 -15.28 -19.71 -16.14
N GLU A 37 -15.40 -19.05 -17.30
CA GLU A 37 -14.29 -18.38 -17.99
C GLU A 37 -14.38 -16.84 -17.91
N ALA A 38 -15.48 -16.34 -17.34
CA ALA A 38 -15.69 -14.91 -17.16
C ALA A 38 -14.87 -14.41 -15.97
N THR A 39 -13.93 -13.50 -16.23
CA THR A 39 -13.23 -12.77 -15.16
C THR A 39 -14.09 -11.62 -14.67
N GLN A 40 -13.94 -11.22 -13.39
CA GLN A 40 -14.60 -10.02 -12.84
C GLN A 40 -14.39 -8.80 -13.75
N ARG A 41 -13.19 -8.63 -14.32
CA ARG A 41 -12.87 -7.56 -15.28
C ARG A 41 -13.69 -7.64 -16.56
N SER A 42 -13.87 -8.84 -17.13
CA SER A 42 -14.69 -9.03 -18.34
C SER A 42 -16.18 -8.79 -18.06
N LEU A 43 -16.69 -9.23 -16.92
CA LEU A 43 -18.07 -8.98 -16.50
C LEU A 43 -18.31 -7.49 -16.22
N TYR A 44 -17.39 -6.81 -15.52
CA TYR A 44 -17.48 -5.37 -15.28
C TYR A 44 -17.46 -4.56 -16.58
N LYS A 45 -16.68 -4.96 -17.58
CA LYS A 45 -16.70 -4.30 -18.90
C LYS A 45 -18.04 -4.46 -19.61
N ILE A 46 -18.66 -5.63 -19.51
CA ILE A 46 -20.00 -5.88 -20.06
C ILE A 46 -21.02 -5.02 -19.31
N LEU A 47 -21.01 -5.06 -17.97
CA LEU A 47 -21.92 -4.26 -17.13
C LEU A 47 -21.79 -2.76 -17.41
N ARG A 48 -20.58 -2.20 -17.52
CA ARG A 48 -20.38 -0.77 -17.84
C ARG A 48 -20.88 -0.38 -19.23
N ARG A 49 -20.97 -1.33 -20.18
CA ARG A 49 -21.49 -1.07 -21.53
C ARG A 49 -23.01 -1.23 -21.60
N GLU A 50 -23.56 -2.28 -20.99
CA GLU A 50 -25.00 -2.56 -20.97
C GLU A 50 -25.76 -1.60 -20.05
N HIS A 51 -25.10 -1.16 -18.98
CA HIS A 51 -25.58 -0.13 -18.08
C HIS A 51 -24.60 1.04 -18.12
N PRO A 52 -24.63 1.85 -19.20
CA PRO A 52 -23.82 3.06 -19.26
C PRO A 52 -24.21 3.91 -18.05
N THR A 53 -23.21 4.23 -17.24
CA THR A 53 -23.42 5.08 -16.07
C THR A 53 -23.74 6.46 -16.59
N GLN A 54 -24.88 7.02 -16.20
CA GLN A 54 -25.23 8.38 -16.58
C GLN A 54 -24.22 9.34 -15.97
N ASP A 55 -23.71 10.25 -16.79
CA ASP A 55 -22.83 11.30 -16.31
C ASP A 55 -23.60 12.16 -15.31
N ARG A 56 -23.00 12.34 -14.14
CA ARG A 56 -23.58 13.17 -13.09
C ARG A 56 -23.17 14.61 -13.38
N THR A 57 -24.14 15.52 -13.51
CA THR A 57 -23.88 16.95 -13.74
C THR A 57 -22.83 17.52 -12.79
N PRO A 58 -22.85 17.25 -11.46
CA PRO A 58 -21.80 17.74 -10.55
C PRO A 58 -20.40 17.23 -10.90
N THR A 59 -20.28 15.98 -11.36
CA THR A 59 -19.00 15.42 -11.79
C THR A 59 -18.48 16.12 -13.03
N LEU A 60 -19.32 16.37 -14.03
CA LEU A 60 -18.93 17.10 -15.24
C LEU A 60 -18.47 18.52 -14.91
N VAL A 61 -19.20 19.23 -14.05
CA VAL A 61 -18.83 20.58 -13.59
C VAL A 61 -17.46 20.58 -12.91
N ASN A 62 -17.19 19.63 -12.02
CA ASN A 62 -15.90 19.54 -11.33
C ASN A 62 -14.75 19.18 -12.29
N LEU A 63 -14.99 18.28 -13.25
CA LEU A 63 -14.02 17.95 -14.29
C LEU A 63 -13.71 19.18 -15.15
N ASP A 64 -14.73 19.96 -15.54
CA ASP A 64 -14.55 21.17 -16.32
C ASP A 64 -13.80 22.26 -15.54
N CYS A 65 -14.10 22.46 -14.25
CA CYS A 65 -13.29 23.34 -13.39
C CYS A 65 -11.80 22.96 -13.41
N ALA A 66 -11.49 21.67 -13.24
CA ALA A 66 -10.10 21.19 -13.28
C ALA A 66 -9.46 21.39 -14.66
N ARG A 67 -10.22 21.15 -15.73
CA ARG A 67 -9.77 21.34 -17.12
C ARG A 67 -9.44 22.79 -17.43
N PHE A 68 -10.32 23.71 -17.08
CA PHE A 68 -10.13 25.14 -17.33
C PHE A 68 -8.87 25.65 -16.64
N VAL A 69 -8.68 25.30 -15.37
CA VAL A 69 -7.47 25.70 -14.64
C VAL A 69 -6.21 25.06 -15.22
N ALA A 70 -6.24 23.78 -15.57
CA ALA A 70 -5.09 23.12 -16.20
C ALA A 70 -4.74 23.76 -17.56
N ALA A 71 -5.74 24.09 -18.38
CA ALA A 71 -5.55 24.75 -19.67
C ALA A 71 -5.05 26.20 -19.51
N GLU A 72 -5.56 26.94 -18.54
CA GLU A 72 -5.12 28.31 -18.27
C GLU A 72 -3.63 28.39 -17.86
N ASN A 73 -3.12 27.36 -17.18
CA ASN A 73 -1.75 27.31 -16.70
C ASN A 73 -0.78 26.61 -17.68
N ASN A 74 -1.22 25.58 -18.41
CA ASN A 74 -0.34 24.75 -19.24
C ASN A 74 -0.74 24.68 -20.73
N GLY A 75 -1.82 25.35 -21.13
CA GLY A 75 -2.28 25.46 -22.52
C GLY A 75 -3.40 24.47 -22.88
N PRO A 76 -3.10 23.23 -23.28
CA PRO A 76 -4.13 22.29 -23.77
C PRO A 76 -5.10 21.82 -22.68
N PHE A 77 -6.37 21.66 -23.06
CA PHE A 77 -7.37 21.02 -22.21
C PHE A 77 -7.06 19.53 -22.01
N PRO A 78 -6.88 19.07 -20.75
CA PRO A 78 -6.63 17.66 -20.50
C PRO A 78 -7.89 16.81 -20.71
N PRO A 79 -7.73 15.54 -21.17
CA PRO A 79 -8.84 14.60 -21.21
C PRO A 79 -9.26 14.19 -19.78
N ASP A 80 -10.52 13.78 -19.58
CA ASP A 80 -11.01 13.35 -18.25
C ASP A 80 -10.14 12.26 -17.65
N GLU A 81 -9.64 11.36 -18.49
CA GLU A 81 -8.79 10.26 -18.07
C GLU A 81 -7.51 10.77 -17.38
N ALA A 82 -6.93 11.88 -17.85
CA ALA A 82 -5.77 12.47 -17.20
C ALA A 82 -6.11 12.94 -15.78
N ILE A 83 -7.26 13.60 -15.61
CA ILE A 83 -7.76 14.09 -14.31
C ILE A 83 -7.92 12.90 -13.35
N TRP A 84 -8.61 11.84 -13.78
CA TRP A 84 -8.81 10.63 -12.98
C TRP A 84 -7.51 9.90 -12.63
N ARG A 85 -6.49 9.92 -13.51
CA ARG A 85 -5.18 9.33 -13.17
C ARG A 85 -4.50 10.11 -12.04
N THR A 86 -4.69 11.42 -11.97
CA THR A 86 -4.05 12.25 -10.93
C THR A 86 -4.65 12.06 -9.54
N THR A 87 -5.94 11.70 -9.42
CA THR A 87 -6.53 11.39 -8.11
C THR A 87 -5.90 10.18 -7.44
N TRP A 88 -5.25 9.30 -8.21
CA TRP A 88 -4.55 8.10 -7.73
C TRP A 88 -3.03 8.25 -7.76
N SER A 89 -2.53 9.49 -7.76
CA SER A 89 -1.09 9.79 -7.74
C SER A 89 -0.41 9.24 -6.48
N PRO A 90 0.81 8.68 -6.58
CA PRO A 90 1.59 8.23 -5.43
C PRO A 90 2.04 9.39 -4.51
N ASN A 91 1.93 10.64 -4.97
CA ASN A 91 2.22 11.82 -4.16
C ASN A 91 1.13 12.11 -3.11
N LEU A 92 -0.03 11.44 -3.22
CA LEU A 92 -1.15 11.52 -2.28
C LEU A 92 -1.19 10.27 -1.40
N THR A 93 -1.60 10.39 -0.13
CA THR A 93 -1.89 9.18 0.66
C THR A 93 -3.16 8.51 0.19
N ARG A 94 -3.37 7.23 0.55
CA ARG A 94 -4.61 6.51 0.20
C ARG A 94 -5.88 7.27 0.61
N LYS A 95 -5.89 7.85 1.82
CA LYS A 95 -7.02 8.68 2.28
C LYS A 95 -7.21 9.93 1.40
N ASP A 96 -6.11 10.58 1.00
CA ASP A 96 -6.15 11.75 0.11
C ASP A 96 -6.63 11.36 -1.31
N GLN A 97 -6.24 10.20 -1.82
CA GLN A 97 -6.68 9.68 -3.12
C GLN A 97 -8.20 9.43 -3.16
N GLU A 98 -8.71 8.75 -2.13
CA GLU A 98 -10.14 8.51 -1.97
C GLU A 98 -10.92 9.81 -1.82
N PHE A 99 -10.35 10.79 -1.10
CA PHE A 99 -10.94 12.10 -0.95
C PHE A 99 -11.07 12.81 -2.29
N MET A 100 -9.98 12.91 -3.06
CA MET A 100 -9.99 13.56 -4.37
C MET A 100 -10.99 12.90 -5.32
N TRP A 101 -11.06 11.57 -5.32
CA TRP A 101 -12.02 10.83 -6.13
C TRP A 101 -13.47 11.15 -5.73
N LYS A 102 -13.78 11.13 -4.43
CA LYS A 102 -15.12 11.49 -3.92
C LYS A 102 -15.44 12.96 -4.18
N LEU A 103 -14.46 13.86 -4.07
CA LEU A 103 -14.62 15.28 -4.31
C LEU A 103 -15.01 15.55 -5.77
N LEU A 104 -14.29 14.99 -6.75
CA LEU A 104 -14.66 15.12 -8.16
C LEU A 104 -16.06 14.58 -8.43
N HIS A 105 -16.48 13.52 -7.74
CA HIS A 105 -17.83 12.95 -7.88
C HIS A 105 -18.92 13.66 -7.09
N ASP A 106 -18.61 14.71 -6.32
CA ASP A 106 -19.52 15.35 -5.36
C ASP A 106 -20.16 14.33 -4.40
N GLY A 107 -19.34 13.40 -3.91
CA GLY A 107 -19.77 12.23 -3.14
C GLY A 107 -19.75 12.40 -1.61
N TYR A 108 -19.46 13.60 -1.11
CA TYR A 108 -19.43 13.88 0.32
C TYR A 108 -20.81 14.25 0.86
N LYS A 109 -21.09 13.84 2.10
CA LYS A 109 -22.36 14.13 2.80
C LYS A 109 -22.38 15.57 3.32
N VAL A 110 -22.60 16.53 2.44
CA VAL A 110 -22.71 17.97 2.73
C VAL A 110 -23.92 18.57 2.02
N GLY A 111 -24.44 19.68 2.52
CA GLY A 111 -25.48 20.50 1.89
C GLY A 111 -26.58 19.76 1.15
N GLU A 112 -26.39 19.64 -0.16
CA GLU A 112 -27.33 19.03 -1.10
C GLU A 112 -27.63 17.56 -0.78
N TYR A 113 -26.69 16.80 -0.21
CA TYR A 113 -26.95 15.45 0.28
C TYR A 113 -28.00 15.46 1.41
N TRP A 114 -27.84 16.36 2.37
CA TRP A 114 -28.74 16.49 3.52
C TRP A 114 -30.08 17.10 3.13
N ARG A 115 -30.10 18.01 2.14
CA ARG A 115 -31.32 18.62 1.59
C ARG A 115 -32.33 17.60 1.08
N ARG A 116 -31.87 16.44 0.59
CA ARG A 116 -32.70 15.37 0.04
C ARG A 116 -33.26 14.42 1.11
N MET A 117 -32.88 14.59 2.36
CA MET A 117 -33.39 13.76 3.47
C MET A 117 -34.73 14.29 3.94
N ASP A 118 -35.68 13.38 4.16
CA ASP A 118 -37.04 13.72 4.63
C ASP A 118 -37.07 14.06 6.13
N ASP A 119 -36.13 13.49 6.91
CA ASP A 119 -36.02 13.76 8.35
C ASP A 119 -35.63 15.23 8.61
N PRO A 120 -36.44 16.01 9.34
CA PRO A 120 -36.17 17.42 9.60
C PRO A 120 -34.84 17.69 10.30
N GLU A 121 -34.41 16.80 11.20
CA GLU A 121 -33.13 16.93 11.90
C GLU A 121 -31.97 16.79 10.91
N TYR A 122 -32.01 15.78 10.05
CA TYR A 122 -30.97 15.60 9.02
C TYR A 122 -31.05 16.66 7.93
N ASN A 123 -32.24 17.08 7.51
CA ASN A 123 -32.44 18.11 6.50
C ASN A 123 -31.85 19.46 6.94
N SER A 124 -31.95 19.79 8.22
CA SER A 124 -31.39 21.02 8.79
C SER A 124 -29.88 21.15 8.60
N ARG A 125 -29.16 20.01 8.46
CA ARG A 125 -27.70 19.95 8.25
C ARG A 125 -27.25 20.40 6.85
N LYS A 126 -28.20 20.78 5.98
CA LYS A 126 -27.89 21.27 4.63
C LYS A 126 -27.27 22.67 4.61
N TYR A 127 -27.46 23.45 5.66
CA TYR A 127 -26.96 24.81 5.74
C TYR A 127 -25.59 24.86 6.40
N CYS A 128 -24.78 25.83 6.01
CA CYS A 128 -23.62 26.19 6.80
C CYS A 128 -24.12 26.88 8.08
N TRP A 129 -23.86 26.26 9.24
CA TRP A 129 -24.38 26.71 10.54
C TRP A 129 -24.22 28.21 10.82
N GLU A 130 -23.16 28.84 10.31
CA GLU A 130 -22.82 30.24 10.64
C GLU A 130 -22.80 31.19 9.44
N CYS A 131 -22.68 30.71 8.19
CA CYS A 131 -22.75 31.59 7.01
C CYS A 131 -24.21 31.96 6.63
N GLY A 132 -25.21 31.34 7.26
CA GLY A 132 -26.64 31.57 6.97
C GLY A 132 -27.23 30.56 6.00
N ASP A 133 -28.34 30.93 5.33
CA ASP A 133 -29.19 30.09 4.44
C ASP A 133 -28.48 29.50 3.20
N ASP A 134 -27.16 29.66 3.08
CA ASP A 134 -26.37 29.05 2.00
C ASP A 134 -26.22 27.55 2.21
N CYS A 135 -26.57 26.80 1.17
CA CYS A 135 -26.40 25.36 1.14
C CYS A 135 -24.90 25.02 1.15
N GLU A 136 -24.45 24.29 2.17
CA GLU A 136 -23.04 24.00 2.36
C GLU A 136 -22.51 23.08 1.24
N SER A 137 -21.55 23.55 0.44
CA SER A 137 -20.91 22.75 -0.61
C SER A 137 -19.42 22.53 -0.33
N MET A 138 -18.80 21.54 -0.99
CA MET A 138 -17.35 21.35 -0.88
C MET A 138 -16.56 22.57 -1.36
N ARG A 139 -17.05 23.26 -2.40
CA ARG A 139 -16.48 24.52 -2.87
C ARG A 139 -16.56 25.59 -1.77
N HIS A 140 -17.73 25.75 -1.16
CA HIS A 140 -17.93 26.67 -0.05
C HIS A 140 -16.95 26.38 1.09
N ILE A 141 -16.95 25.14 1.61
CA ILE A 141 -16.10 24.73 2.74
C ILE A 141 -14.61 24.96 2.46
N LEU A 142 -14.13 24.54 1.30
CA LEU A 142 -12.71 24.52 0.98
C LEU A 142 -12.17 25.88 0.52
N THR A 143 -13.01 26.80 0.04
CA THR A 143 -12.49 27.99 -0.68
C THR A 143 -13.18 29.31 -0.37
N GLU A 144 -14.36 29.30 0.27
CA GLU A 144 -15.17 30.51 0.46
C GLU A 144 -15.51 30.74 1.95
N CYS A 145 -15.80 29.67 2.70
CA CYS A 145 -16.21 29.72 4.10
C CYS A 145 -15.12 30.34 4.99
N GLU A 146 -15.37 31.52 5.56
CA GLU A 146 -14.46 32.16 6.51
C GLU A 146 -14.27 31.30 7.76
N GLU A 147 -15.32 30.58 8.15
CA GLU A 147 -15.34 29.78 9.37
C GLU A 147 -14.56 28.47 9.29
N SER A 148 -14.39 27.93 8.09
CA SER A 148 -13.48 26.81 7.89
C SER A 148 -12.01 27.23 8.07
N GLY A 149 -11.73 28.53 8.07
CA GLY A 149 -10.38 29.10 8.11
C GLY A 149 -9.57 28.83 6.87
N GLN A 150 -10.24 28.53 5.75
CA GLN A 150 -9.60 28.21 4.48
C GLN A 150 -8.61 29.27 4.03
N ASP A 151 -8.92 30.54 4.25
CA ASP A 151 -8.06 31.67 3.94
C ASP A 151 -6.66 31.52 4.55
N THR A 152 -6.61 31.17 5.84
CA THR A 152 -5.37 30.97 6.60
C THR A 152 -4.57 29.80 6.04
N PHE A 153 -5.23 28.67 5.78
CA PHE A 153 -4.55 27.47 5.26
C PHE A 153 -4.00 27.67 3.83
N TRP A 154 -4.77 28.31 2.96
CA TRP A 154 -4.30 28.62 1.59
C TRP A 154 -3.20 29.67 1.59
N GLU A 155 -3.27 30.65 2.48
CA GLU A 155 -2.27 31.70 2.57
C GLU A 155 -0.92 31.14 3.04
N GLU A 156 -0.90 30.25 4.04
CA GLU A 156 0.34 29.58 4.46
C GLU A 156 0.92 28.69 3.33
N ALA A 157 0.06 27.99 2.56
CA ALA A 157 0.50 27.23 1.40
C ALA A 157 1.14 28.10 0.30
N ARG A 158 0.55 29.28 0.03
CA ARG A 158 1.10 30.26 -0.92
C ARG A 158 2.42 30.87 -0.45
N LYS A 159 2.53 31.21 0.83
CA LYS A 159 3.79 31.73 1.40
C LYS A 159 4.92 30.73 1.24
N LEU A 160 4.68 29.46 1.54
CA LEU A 160 5.68 28.41 1.37
C LEU A 160 6.05 28.20 -0.11
N TRP A 161 5.06 28.26 -1.02
CA TRP A 161 5.32 28.24 -2.46
C TRP A 161 6.22 29.40 -2.92
N ALA A 162 5.89 30.63 -2.53
CA ALA A 162 6.65 31.82 -2.89
C ALA A 162 8.08 31.82 -2.33
N HIS A 163 8.27 31.29 -1.12
CA HIS A 163 9.60 31.20 -0.49
C HIS A 163 10.58 30.31 -1.27
N HIS A 164 10.09 29.35 -2.06
CA HIS A 164 10.94 28.46 -2.86
C HIS A 164 11.23 28.99 -4.27
N ASN A 165 10.89 30.25 -4.56
CA ASN A 165 11.13 30.93 -5.85
C ASN A 165 10.56 30.17 -7.05
N GLN A 166 9.47 29.42 -6.87
CA GLN A 166 8.84 28.55 -7.88
C GLN A 166 7.88 29.32 -8.81
N GLY A 167 8.05 30.64 -8.92
CA GLY A 167 7.17 31.52 -9.68
C GLY A 167 5.83 31.83 -8.99
N ASP A 168 4.91 32.37 -9.77
CA ASP A 168 3.58 32.76 -9.30
C ASP A 168 2.73 31.53 -8.93
N TRP A 169 1.81 31.70 -7.98
CA TRP A 169 0.80 30.69 -7.70
C TRP A 169 -0.05 30.45 -8.96
N PRO A 170 -0.45 29.20 -9.27
CA PRO A 170 -1.23 28.90 -10.46
C PRO A 170 -2.50 29.76 -10.60
N LYS A 171 -2.79 30.16 -11.84
CA LYS A 171 -3.97 30.94 -12.21
C LYS A 171 -5.23 30.10 -12.05
N GLY A 172 -6.36 30.78 -11.83
CA GLY A 172 -7.67 30.16 -11.66
C GLY A 172 -8.24 30.26 -10.25
N ASP A 173 -9.48 29.81 -10.08
CA ASP A 173 -10.13 29.81 -8.78
C ASP A 173 -9.53 28.72 -7.87
N LYS A 174 -9.53 28.95 -6.55
CA LYS A 174 -8.92 28.04 -5.57
C LYS A 174 -9.45 26.60 -5.68
N PHE A 175 -10.72 26.43 -6.06
CA PHE A 175 -11.35 25.12 -6.15
C PHE A 175 -10.89 24.39 -7.41
N GLY A 176 -10.90 25.07 -8.57
CA GLY A 176 -10.33 24.56 -9.80
C GLY A 176 -8.83 24.20 -9.67
N VAL A 177 -8.04 25.06 -9.02
CA VAL A 177 -6.61 24.79 -8.72
C VAL A 177 -6.43 23.54 -7.87
N LEU A 178 -7.29 23.35 -6.85
CA LEU A 178 -7.28 22.14 -6.04
C LEU A 178 -7.53 20.89 -6.89
N LEU A 179 -8.57 20.91 -7.72
CA LEU A 179 -8.94 19.78 -8.56
C LEU A 179 -7.90 19.48 -9.65
N ALA A 180 -7.24 20.53 -10.16
CA ALA A 180 -6.22 20.45 -11.20
C ALA A 180 -4.80 20.15 -10.68
N ALA A 181 -4.57 20.10 -9.37
CA ALA A 181 -3.22 20.17 -8.81
C ALA A 181 -2.23 19.11 -9.34
N GLY A 182 -2.70 17.88 -9.60
CA GLY A 182 -1.85 16.83 -10.18
C GLY A 182 -1.59 16.94 -11.69
N LEU A 183 -2.32 17.80 -12.38
CA LEU A 183 -2.20 18.06 -13.82
C LEU A 183 -1.21 19.19 -14.11
N LEU A 184 -1.03 20.11 -13.15
CA LEU A 184 -0.17 21.26 -13.34
C LEU A 184 1.27 20.82 -13.60
N ARG A 185 1.87 21.49 -14.59
CA ARG A 185 3.27 21.31 -15.01
C ARG A 185 4.02 22.58 -14.75
N PHE A 186 5.26 22.41 -14.28
CA PHE A 186 6.19 23.50 -13.99
C PHE A 186 7.47 23.22 -14.77
N GLU A 187 8.06 24.27 -15.33
CA GLU A 187 9.25 24.23 -16.15
C GLU A 187 10.32 25.13 -15.53
N ASP A 188 11.58 24.73 -15.63
CA ASP A 188 12.73 25.55 -15.25
C ASP A 188 13.02 26.64 -16.29
N ASP A 189 14.01 27.49 -16.02
CA ASP A 189 14.41 28.58 -16.92
C ASP A 189 14.85 28.07 -18.32
N ASP A 190 15.21 26.79 -18.44
CA ASP A 190 15.59 26.12 -19.70
C ASP A 190 14.39 25.46 -20.41
N GLY A 191 13.17 25.62 -19.88
CA GLY A 191 11.93 25.03 -20.42
C GLY A 191 11.80 23.53 -20.14
N LYS A 192 12.57 22.99 -19.19
CA LYS A 192 12.54 21.57 -18.83
C LYS A 192 11.64 21.34 -17.64
N ARG A 193 10.86 20.27 -17.72
CA ARG A 193 9.88 19.89 -16.70
C ARG A 193 10.51 19.58 -15.33
N GLU A 194 10.03 20.26 -14.29
CA GLU A 194 10.47 20.10 -12.91
C GLU A 194 9.51 19.21 -12.08
N LEU A 195 9.80 17.91 -12.08
CA LEU A 195 9.01 16.91 -11.34
C LEU A 195 8.99 17.16 -9.81
N GLY A 196 10.06 17.76 -9.26
CA GLY A 196 10.15 18.09 -7.84
C GLY A 196 9.15 19.18 -7.45
N THR A 197 9.05 20.22 -8.26
CA THR A 197 8.13 21.35 -8.12
C THR A 197 6.68 20.88 -8.25
N GLU A 198 6.37 20.07 -9.25
CA GLU A 198 5.04 19.44 -9.41
C GLU A 198 4.64 18.63 -8.18
N ARG A 199 5.56 17.82 -7.64
CA ARG A 199 5.32 17.03 -6.44
C ARG A 199 5.07 17.94 -5.23
N CYS A 200 5.90 18.96 -5.05
CA CYS A 200 5.75 19.94 -3.97
C CYS A 200 4.37 20.59 -4.00
N PHE A 201 3.94 21.05 -5.18
CA PHE A 201 2.65 21.70 -5.38
C PHE A 201 1.48 20.80 -4.95
N VAL A 202 1.47 19.54 -5.41
CA VAL A 202 0.44 18.56 -5.03
C VAL A 202 0.38 18.37 -3.51
N ILE A 203 1.53 18.32 -2.82
CA ILE A 203 1.60 18.14 -1.37
C ILE A 203 1.06 19.36 -0.63
N LEU A 204 1.40 20.57 -1.07
CA LEU A 204 0.92 21.83 -0.46
C LEU A 204 -0.59 21.94 -0.56
N VAL A 205 -1.13 21.77 -1.77
CA VAL A 205 -2.57 21.80 -2.02
C VAL A 205 -3.29 20.71 -1.22
N ALA A 206 -2.75 19.48 -1.23
CA ALA A 206 -3.35 18.37 -0.50
C ALA A 206 -3.38 18.58 1.01
N THR A 207 -2.32 19.17 1.54
CA THR A 207 -2.22 19.45 2.97
C THR A 207 -3.16 20.58 3.39
N ALA A 208 -3.26 21.64 2.59
CA ALA A 208 -4.17 22.75 2.84
C ALA A 208 -5.62 22.27 2.91
N TRP A 209 -6.14 21.62 1.87
CA TRP A 209 -7.55 21.19 1.89
C TRP A 209 -7.85 20.18 2.99
N ARG A 210 -6.90 19.29 3.33
CA ARG A 210 -7.09 18.31 4.40
C ARG A 210 -7.23 18.99 5.75
N CYS A 211 -6.39 19.99 6.03
CA CYS A 211 -6.51 20.77 7.26
C CYS A 211 -7.85 21.51 7.34
N ILE A 212 -8.32 22.09 6.23
CA ILE A 212 -9.62 22.77 6.13
C ILE A 212 -10.76 21.78 6.41
N TRP A 213 -10.77 20.65 5.72
CA TRP A 213 -11.79 19.62 5.88
C TRP A 213 -11.83 19.08 7.31
N ASN A 214 -10.67 18.79 7.91
CA ASN A 214 -10.58 18.31 9.28
C ASN A 214 -11.05 19.36 10.29
N ALA A 215 -10.71 20.63 10.09
CA ALA A 215 -11.19 21.72 10.94
C ALA A 215 -12.73 21.82 10.90
N ARG A 216 -13.31 21.73 9.70
CA ARG A 216 -14.77 21.69 9.54
C ARG A 216 -15.39 20.47 10.22
N CYS A 217 -14.86 19.27 10.00
CA CYS A 217 -15.39 18.04 10.60
C CYS A 217 -15.34 18.06 12.12
N LYS A 218 -14.24 18.53 12.73
CA LYS A 218 -14.12 18.66 14.18
C LYS A 218 -15.20 19.56 14.79
N ARG A 219 -15.68 20.56 14.05
CA ARG A 219 -16.74 21.47 14.50
C ARG A 219 -18.13 20.86 14.34
N VAL A 220 -18.40 20.26 13.19
CA VAL A 220 -19.76 19.81 12.81
C VAL A 220 -20.11 18.44 13.40
N ILE A 221 -19.12 17.59 13.68
CA ILE A 221 -19.32 16.26 14.25
C ILE A 221 -19.13 16.38 15.76
N PRO A 222 -20.18 16.15 16.58
CA PRO A 222 -20.05 16.15 18.03
C PRO A 222 -19.02 15.11 18.49
N GLY A 223 -18.27 15.44 19.55
CA GLY A 223 -17.39 14.45 20.19
C GLY A 223 -18.19 13.35 20.91
N PRO A 224 -17.51 12.34 21.49
CA PRO A 224 -18.14 11.21 22.20
C PRO A 224 -19.09 11.63 23.33
N ASN A 225 -18.85 12.81 23.93
CA ASN A 225 -19.67 13.37 25.01
C ASN A 225 -20.75 14.36 24.51
N GLY A 226 -20.98 14.45 23.19
CA GLY A 226 -21.92 15.40 22.58
C GLY A 226 -21.44 16.85 22.56
N GLU A 227 -20.19 17.12 22.96
CA GLU A 227 -19.63 18.47 22.96
C GLU A 227 -19.38 18.97 21.54
N THR A 228 -19.92 20.14 21.22
CA THR A 228 -19.64 20.84 19.96
C THR A 228 -18.33 21.61 20.12
N ARG A 229 -17.32 21.29 19.32
CA ARG A 229 -15.98 21.88 19.48
C ARG A 229 -15.97 23.35 19.05
N ARG A 230 -15.27 24.18 19.84
CA ARG A 230 -15.11 25.63 19.60
C ARG A 230 -14.37 25.90 18.28
N ARG A 231 -14.55 27.13 17.78
CA ARG A 231 -13.81 27.66 16.64
C ARG A 231 -12.30 27.68 16.91
N SER A 232 -11.50 27.24 15.95
CA SER A 232 -10.05 27.34 16.03
C SER A 232 -9.57 28.77 15.76
N THR A 233 -8.57 29.23 16.50
CA THR A 233 -7.95 30.54 16.25
C THR A 233 -7.05 30.52 15.01
N VAL A 234 -6.67 31.69 14.50
CA VAL A 234 -5.75 31.81 13.36
C VAL A 234 -4.40 31.16 13.68
N GLU A 235 -3.92 31.31 14.92
CA GLU A 235 -2.67 30.71 15.41
C GLU A 235 -2.77 29.19 15.47
N GLU A 236 -3.88 28.63 15.99
CA GLU A 236 -4.13 27.19 16.03
C GLU A 236 -4.20 26.60 14.61
N ARG A 237 -4.82 27.31 13.67
CA ARG A 237 -4.90 26.90 12.24
C ARG A 237 -3.51 26.90 11.61
N ARG A 238 -2.74 27.97 11.78
CA ARG A 238 -1.35 28.07 11.30
C ARG A 238 -0.50 26.94 11.88
N ALA A 239 -0.56 26.73 13.20
CA ALA A 239 0.17 25.67 13.89
C ALA A 239 -0.22 24.28 13.38
N THR A 240 -1.52 24.03 13.15
CA THR A 240 -2.03 22.77 12.61
C THR A 240 -1.49 22.51 11.20
N TRP A 241 -1.49 23.53 10.34
CA TRP A 241 -0.97 23.40 8.98
C TRP A 241 0.53 23.15 8.97
N TRP A 242 1.30 23.95 9.73
CA TRP A 242 2.74 23.78 9.83
C TRP A 242 3.13 22.45 10.48
N LYS A 243 2.38 21.96 11.47
CA LYS A 243 2.55 20.61 12.02
C LYS A 243 2.36 19.56 10.93
N ALA A 244 1.32 19.69 10.09
CA ALA A 244 1.06 18.75 9.01
C ALA A 244 2.13 18.78 7.90
N ILE A 245 2.57 19.99 7.48
CA ILE A 245 3.61 20.12 6.45
C ILE A 245 4.97 19.70 6.98
N ASN A 246 5.30 20.03 8.24
CA ASN A 246 6.52 19.58 8.88
C ASN A 246 6.52 18.08 9.11
N ALA A 247 5.37 17.44 9.39
CA ALA A 247 5.31 15.98 9.45
C ALA A 247 5.58 15.34 8.08
N ARG A 248 5.08 15.94 6.98
CA ARG A 248 5.40 15.50 5.61
C ARG A 248 6.85 15.74 5.25
N PHE A 249 7.36 16.92 5.57
CA PHE A 249 8.74 17.27 5.34
C PHE A 249 9.68 16.42 6.20
N ALA A 250 9.34 16.14 7.46
CA ALA A 250 10.05 15.21 8.33
C ALA A 250 9.96 13.78 7.80
N GLN A 251 8.86 13.36 7.18
CA GLN A 251 8.79 12.05 6.51
C GLN A 251 9.76 11.99 5.32
N ASP A 252 9.79 13.03 4.48
CA ASP A 252 10.71 13.15 3.35
C ASP A 252 12.17 13.30 3.80
N GLN A 253 12.42 14.10 4.84
CA GLN A 253 13.74 14.31 5.45
C GLN A 253 14.20 13.09 6.23
N SER A 254 13.34 12.41 6.98
CA SER A 254 13.65 11.18 7.71
C SER A 254 14.04 10.07 6.75
N ALA A 255 13.44 10.02 5.57
CA ALA A 255 13.92 9.18 4.49
C ALA A 255 15.37 9.52 4.04
N THR A 256 15.93 10.67 4.45
CA THR A 256 17.25 11.20 4.05
C THR A 256 18.23 11.61 5.18
N HIS A 257 17.85 11.67 6.48
CA HIS A 257 18.61 12.38 7.54
C HIS A 257 19.58 11.50 8.34
N LYS A 258 20.78 12.02 8.65
CA LYS A 258 21.92 11.29 9.24
C LYS A 258 21.75 10.87 10.71
N SER A 259 20.97 11.59 11.52
CA SER A 259 20.79 11.30 12.97
C SER A 259 19.95 10.06 13.27
N TYR A 260 19.23 9.52 12.28
CA TYR A 260 18.53 8.24 12.41
C TYR A 260 19.48 7.04 12.40
N GLY A 261 20.80 7.24 12.26
CA GLY A 261 21.80 6.17 12.36
C GLY A 261 21.49 5.00 11.42
N LYS A 262 21.15 3.84 11.96
CA LYS A 262 20.74 2.62 11.21
C LYS A 262 19.37 2.74 10.53
N LEU A 263 18.57 3.76 10.83
CA LEU A 263 17.24 4.06 10.29
C LEU A 263 17.22 5.18 9.21
N ALA A 264 18.37 5.76 8.87
CA ALA A 264 18.55 6.64 7.70
C ALA A 264 18.83 5.79 6.45
N ILE A 265 18.22 6.03 5.27
CA ILE A 265 18.63 5.28 4.05
C ILE A 265 20.14 5.45 3.93
N LYS A 266 20.90 4.37 4.15
CA LYS A 266 22.36 4.43 4.16
C LYS A 266 22.78 4.89 2.77
N LYS A 267 23.75 5.80 2.74
CA LYS A 267 24.28 6.36 1.49
C LYS A 267 24.85 5.26 0.57
N ASP A 268 25.20 4.11 1.17
CA ASP A 268 25.91 3.00 0.53
C ASP A 268 25.14 1.68 0.75
N LEU A 269 23.86 1.64 0.34
CA LEU A 269 23.13 0.39 0.24
C LEU A 269 23.45 -0.24 -1.12
N HIS A 270 24.33 -1.24 -1.07
CA HIS A 270 24.59 -2.15 -2.17
C HIS A 270 24.17 -3.56 -1.75
N THR A 271 23.65 -4.32 -2.69
CA THR A 271 23.33 -5.73 -2.50
C THR A 271 24.60 -6.58 -2.59
N VAL A 272 24.60 -7.78 -2.00
CA VAL A 272 25.69 -8.77 -2.21
C VAL A 272 25.92 -8.98 -3.71
N TYR A 273 24.85 -9.05 -4.50
CA TYR A 273 24.93 -9.13 -5.95
C TYR A 273 25.75 -7.99 -6.61
N GLU A 274 25.61 -6.75 -6.15
CA GLU A 274 26.38 -5.62 -6.68
C GLU A 274 27.83 -5.63 -6.20
N ALA A 275 28.10 -6.11 -4.97
CA ALA A 275 29.46 -6.31 -4.49
C ALA A 275 30.21 -7.36 -5.34
N GLU A 276 29.55 -8.48 -5.63
CA GLU A 276 30.07 -9.52 -6.54
C GLU A 276 30.30 -8.99 -7.97
N ALA A 277 29.40 -8.13 -8.46
CA ALA A 277 29.57 -7.46 -9.75
C ALA A 277 30.75 -6.45 -9.74
N VAL A 278 31.06 -5.83 -8.59
CA VAL A 278 32.28 -5.01 -8.45
C VAL A 278 33.54 -5.89 -8.42
N GLY A 279 33.48 -7.06 -7.78
CA GLY A 279 34.58 -8.01 -7.75
C GLY A 279 35.08 -8.39 -9.14
N ILE A 280 34.18 -8.69 -10.08
CA ILE A 280 34.56 -8.99 -11.47
C ILE A 280 35.14 -7.79 -12.22
N ILE A 281 34.68 -6.56 -11.93
CA ILE A 281 35.23 -5.33 -12.52
C ILE A 281 36.68 -5.16 -12.07
N LEU A 282 36.96 -5.37 -10.78
CA LEU A 282 38.31 -5.32 -10.22
C LEU A 282 39.19 -6.41 -10.83
N GLY A 283 38.69 -7.64 -10.93
CA GLY A 283 39.41 -8.75 -11.57
C GLY A 283 39.79 -8.45 -13.02
N ALA A 284 38.85 -7.94 -13.83
CA ALA A 284 39.12 -7.54 -15.20
C ALA A 284 40.13 -6.37 -15.30
N HIS A 285 40.08 -5.43 -14.35
CA HIS A 285 41.02 -4.32 -14.31
C HIS A 285 42.45 -4.76 -13.97
N LEU A 286 42.61 -5.69 -13.03
CA LEU A 286 43.92 -6.27 -12.69
C LEU A 286 44.52 -6.98 -13.89
N LEU A 287 43.73 -7.84 -14.55
CA LEU A 287 44.17 -8.53 -15.78
C LEU A 287 44.55 -7.55 -16.90
N ALA A 288 43.88 -6.40 -16.99
CA ALA A 288 44.18 -5.38 -18.01
C ALA A 288 45.39 -4.50 -17.66
N SER A 289 45.81 -4.48 -16.39
CA SER A 289 46.90 -3.64 -15.89
C SER A 289 48.21 -4.42 -15.68
N GLU A 290 48.20 -5.74 -15.89
CA GLU A 290 49.39 -6.58 -15.90
C GLU A 290 50.36 -6.17 -17.01
N GLU A 291 51.64 -6.06 -16.67
CA GLU A 291 52.71 -5.82 -17.65
C GLU A 291 52.73 -6.92 -18.72
N GLN A 292 52.84 -6.54 -20.00
CA GLN A 292 52.72 -7.48 -21.12
C GLN A 292 53.74 -8.63 -21.06
N GLU A 293 54.92 -8.39 -20.49
CA GLU A 293 55.98 -9.39 -20.32
C GLU A 293 55.61 -10.51 -19.33
N PHE A 294 54.69 -10.25 -18.39
CA PHE A 294 54.24 -11.18 -17.35
C PHE A 294 52.76 -11.56 -17.48
N ALA A 295 52.14 -11.18 -18.60
CA ALA A 295 50.74 -11.38 -18.88
C ALA A 295 50.36 -12.86 -18.87
N SER A 296 49.27 -13.18 -18.19
CA SER A 296 48.71 -14.54 -18.22
C SER A 296 48.08 -14.86 -19.59
N GLU A 297 48.24 -16.08 -20.10
CA GLU A 297 47.55 -16.57 -21.32
C GLU A 297 47.00 -17.99 -21.11
N PRO A 298 45.70 -18.30 -21.34
CA PRO A 298 44.46 -17.52 -21.16
C PRO A 298 44.07 -17.32 -19.67
N SER A 299 43.13 -16.42 -19.38
CA SER A 299 42.72 -16.12 -17.99
C SER A 299 41.30 -16.57 -17.64
N SER A 300 41.04 -16.76 -16.35
CA SER A 300 39.69 -17.00 -15.84
C SER A 300 39.38 -16.17 -14.60
N ILE A 301 38.17 -15.63 -14.53
CA ILE A 301 37.60 -15.01 -13.31
C ILE A 301 36.60 -15.99 -12.71
N SER A 302 36.81 -16.35 -11.45
CA SER A 302 35.98 -17.32 -10.73
C SER A 302 35.11 -16.61 -9.69
N LEU A 303 33.84 -17.01 -9.57
CA LEU A 303 32.85 -16.41 -8.66
C LEU A 303 31.94 -17.47 -8.06
N ASP A 304 31.49 -17.27 -6.83
CA ASP A 304 30.50 -18.13 -6.18
C ASP A 304 29.05 -17.74 -6.50
N ASN A 305 28.83 -16.50 -6.95
CA ASN A 305 27.52 -15.96 -7.27
C ASN A 305 27.07 -16.28 -8.70
N GLN A 306 26.32 -17.38 -8.83
CA GLN A 306 25.72 -17.80 -10.11
C GLN A 306 24.82 -16.74 -10.75
N ALA A 307 24.20 -15.85 -9.98
CA ALA A 307 23.33 -14.83 -10.53
C ALA A 307 24.11 -13.77 -11.31
N VAL A 308 25.32 -13.42 -10.85
CA VAL A 308 26.22 -12.48 -11.56
C VAL A 308 26.73 -13.11 -12.86
N ILE A 309 27.14 -14.38 -12.82
CA ILE A 309 27.60 -15.13 -14.00
C ILE A 309 26.50 -15.19 -15.08
N ARG A 310 25.29 -15.61 -14.71
CA ARG A 310 24.17 -15.69 -15.68
C ARG A 310 23.80 -14.31 -16.23
N ALA A 311 23.95 -13.26 -15.42
CA ALA A 311 23.62 -11.90 -15.84
C ALA A 311 24.71 -11.28 -16.73
N SER A 312 25.98 -11.66 -16.56
CA SER A 312 27.05 -11.22 -17.47
C SER A 312 26.93 -11.87 -18.86
N GLU A 313 26.31 -13.06 -18.96
CA GLU A 313 26.03 -13.76 -20.23
C GLU A 313 24.80 -13.25 -20.99
N HIS A 314 23.84 -12.59 -20.32
CA HIS A 314 22.51 -12.28 -20.90
C HIS A 314 22.17 -10.78 -20.92
N GLN A 315 22.03 -10.21 -22.12
CA GLN A 315 21.83 -8.76 -22.35
C GLN A 315 20.36 -8.28 -22.37
N GLN A 316 19.37 -9.16 -22.20
CA GLN A 316 18.02 -8.85 -22.71
C GLN A 316 17.15 -7.93 -21.84
N ARG A 317 17.52 -7.62 -20.58
CA ARG A 317 16.75 -6.70 -19.73
C ARG A 317 17.61 -5.92 -18.73
N ALA A 318 17.49 -4.59 -18.75
CA ALA A 318 18.01 -3.72 -17.69
C ALA A 318 17.34 -4.05 -16.35
N GLN A 319 18.14 -4.36 -15.33
CA GLN A 319 17.73 -4.64 -13.96
C GLN A 319 18.56 -3.77 -12.99
N PRO A 320 18.13 -3.59 -11.73
CA PRO A 320 18.97 -2.95 -10.71
C PRO A 320 20.35 -3.64 -10.63
N GLY A 321 21.44 -2.87 -10.66
CA GLY A 321 22.81 -3.38 -10.67
C GLY A 321 23.40 -3.67 -12.07
N HIS A 322 22.60 -3.67 -13.15
CA HIS A 322 23.07 -4.01 -14.50
C HIS A 322 24.13 -3.02 -15.04
N GLY A 323 24.12 -1.76 -14.60
CA GLY A 323 25.17 -0.79 -14.96
C GLY A 323 26.58 -1.19 -14.49
N LEU A 324 26.71 -2.02 -13.45
CA LEU A 324 28.00 -2.58 -13.06
C LEU A 324 28.46 -3.67 -14.04
N LEU A 325 27.52 -4.46 -14.56
CA LEU A 325 27.83 -5.46 -15.59
C LEU A 325 28.21 -4.80 -16.92
N ASP A 326 27.62 -3.64 -17.24
CA ASP A 326 28.04 -2.84 -18.39
C ASP A 326 29.51 -2.40 -18.25
N ILE A 327 29.87 -1.91 -17.07
CA ILE A 327 31.26 -1.55 -16.75
C ILE A 327 32.19 -2.76 -16.87
N PHE A 328 31.79 -3.92 -16.34
CA PHE A 328 32.58 -5.14 -16.46
C PHE A 328 32.83 -5.49 -17.92
N ARG A 329 31.80 -5.45 -18.77
CA ARG A 329 31.93 -5.73 -20.20
C ARG A 329 32.87 -4.74 -20.89
N ASP A 330 32.74 -3.45 -20.61
CA ASP A 330 33.66 -2.42 -21.14
C ASP A 330 35.11 -2.69 -20.72
N GLN A 331 35.35 -3.17 -19.48
CA GLN A 331 36.70 -3.56 -19.05
C GLN A 331 37.19 -4.81 -19.78
N THR A 332 36.34 -5.82 -19.96
CA THR A 332 36.72 -7.03 -20.70
C THR A 332 37.01 -6.73 -22.17
N GLU A 333 36.26 -5.85 -22.82
CA GLU A 333 36.53 -5.43 -24.20
C GLU A 333 37.89 -4.72 -24.30
N ARG A 334 38.23 -3.85 -23.34
CA ARG A 334 39.55 -3.21 -23.26
C ARG A 334 40.67 -4.23 -23.06
N LEU A 335 40.47 -5.20 -22.17
CA LEU A 335 41.42 -6.29 -21.95
C LEU A 335 41.67 -7.05 -23.26
N LEU A 336 40.63 -7.43 -23.99
CA LEU A 336 40.75 -8.10 -25.27
C LEU A 336 41.45 -7.25 -26.35
N GLN A 337 41.40 -5.92 -26.25
CA GLN A 337 42.11 -5.00 -27.17
C GLN A 337 43.60 -4.84 -26.84
N VAL A 338 43.98 -4.94 -25.56
CA VAL A 338 45.37 -4.77 -25.10
C VAL A 338 46.18 -6.06 -25.22
N ARG A 339 45.50 -7.21 -25.26
CA ARG A 339 46.10 -8.55 -25.40
C ARG A 339 46.24 -8.99 -26.85
N ASP A 340 47.14 -9.94 -27.08
CA ASP A 340 47.46 -10.45 -28.41
C ASP A 340 46.32 -11.28 -29.04
N GLU A 341 46.39 -11.45 -30.36
CA GLU A 341 45.43 -12.24 -31.13
C GLU A 341 45.38 -13.69 -30.61
N GLY A 342 44.25 -14.07 -30.02
CA GLY A 342 44.02 -15.41 -29.46
C GLY A 342 43.82 -15.46 -27.95
N TYR A 343 43.97 -14.33 -27.24
CA TYR A 343 43.66 -14.26 -25.82
C TYR A 343 42.17 -14.56 -25.55
N SER A 344 41.91 -15.37 -24.52
CA SER A 344 40.55 -15.69 -24.08
C SER A 344 40.38 -15.48 -22.58
N LEU A 345 39.21 -14.95 -22.22
CA LEU A 345 38.77 -14.77 -20.84
C LEU A 345 37.57 -15.68 -20.59
N SER A 346 37.61 -16.48 -19.53
CA SER A 346 36.46 -17.28 -19.08
C SER A 346 35.96 -16.83 -17.71
N VAL A 347 34.64 -16.76 -17.53
CA VAL A 347 34.02 -16.55 -16.21
C VAL A 347 33.49 -17.90 -15.72
N ARG A 348 33.90 -18.33 -14.53
CA ARG A 348 33.60 -19.68 -14.01
C ARG A 348 32.89 -19.60 -12.67
N TRP A 349 32.00 -20.55 -12.44
CA TRP A 349 31.40 -20.74 -11.12
C TRP A 349 32.29 -21.62 -10.26
N VAL A 350 32.47 -21.22 -9.00
CA VAL A 350 33.13 -22.01 -7.95
C VAL A 350 32.17 -22.17 -6.78
N SER A 351 32.22 -23.30 -6.10
CA SER A 351 31.39 -23.53 -4.92
C SER A 351 31.88 -22.69 -3.76
N GLY A 352 30.98 -21.97 -3.09
CA GLY A 352 31.30 -21.26 -1.85
C GLY A 352 31.40 -22.24 -0.68
N HIS A 353 32.36 -22.03 0.21
CA HIS A 353 32.55 -22.79 1.47
C HIS A 353 32.97 -24.28 1.34
N ASP A 354 33.60 -24.68 0.24
CA ASP A 354 34.16 -26.04 0.04
C ASP A 354 35.71 -26.09 0.23
N ASP A 355 36.27 -25.36 1.21
CA ASP A 355 37.72 -25.28 1.51
C ASP A 355 38.61 -24.89 0.30
N ALA A 356 38.07 -24.14 -0.66
CA ALA A 356 38.83 -23.61 -1.78
C ALA A 356 39.67 -22.41 -1.30
N GLU A 357 40.93 -22.68 -0.93
CA GLU A 357 41.89 -21.73 -0.32
C GLU A 357 41.85 -20.32 -0.95
N PHE A 358 41.83 -20.21 -2.29
CA PHE A 358 41.79 -18.92 -2.96
C PHE A 358 40.44 -18.19 -2.86
N ASN A 359 39.31 -18.91 -2.79
CA ASN A 359 38.00 -18.28 -2.60
C ASN A 359 37.87 -17.72 -1.18
N GLU A 360 38.42 -18.43 -0.19
CA GLU A 360 38.43 -17.96 1.20
C GLU A 360 39.24 -16.67 1.38
N ILE A 361 40.38 -16.56 0.69
CA ILE A 361 41.19 -15.33 0.67
C ILE A 361 40.39 -14.17 0.07
N ILE A 362 39.67 -14.39 -1.04
CA ILE A 362 38.84 -13.34 -1.65
C ILE A 362 37.66 -12.96 -0.75
N ASP A 363 37.02 -13.93 -0.09
CA ASP A 363 35.96 -13.66 0.88
C ASP A 363 36.48 -12.85 2.08
N GLU A 364 37.71 -13.12 2.55
CA GLU A 364 38.37 -12.32 3.59
C GLU A 364 38.63 -10.89 3.11
N GLN A 365 39.16 -10.70 1.90
CA GLN A 365 39.36 -9.37 1.32
C GLN A 365 38.03 -8.61 1.13
N ALA A 366 36.97 -9.29 0.70
CA ALA A 366 35.65 -8.70 0.57
C ALA A 366 35.07 -8.27 1.94
N LYS A 367 35.32 -9.03 3.01
CA LYS A 367 34.96 -8.65 4.39
C LYS A 367 35.75 -7.43 4.85
N LEU A 368 37.06 -7.40 4.63
CA LEU A 368 37.89 -6.23 4.94
C LEU A 368 37.39 -4.98 4.20
N ALA A 369 37.06 -5.11 2.91
CA ALA A 369 36.46 -4.02 2.15
C ALA A 369 35.12 -3.56 2.73
N ALA A 370 34.26 -4.49 3.16
CA ALA A 370 32.99 -4.18 3.83
C ALA A 370 33.17 -3.51 5.21
N GLU A 371 34.31 -3.73 5.87
CA GLU A 371 34.72 -3.08 7.12
C GLU A 371 35.32 -1.68 6.90
N GLY A 372 35.53 -1.27 5.65
CA GLY A 372 35.99 0.07 5.27
C GLY A 372 37.46 0.14 4.86
N HIS A 373 38.12 -1.00 4.64
CA HIS A 373 39.44 -1.02 4.01
C HIS A 373 39.33 -0.72 2.51
N GLU A 374 40.17 0.19 2.01
CA GLU A 374 40.15 0.63 0.61
C GLU A 374 41.55 0.52 0.00
N SER A 375 41.64 0.06 -1.25
CA SER A 375 42.85 0.17 -2.07
C SER A 375 43.13 1.63 -2.43
N ALA A 376 44.36 1.95 -2.85
CA ALA A 376 44.68 3.31 -3.29
C ALA A 376 43.84 3.69 -4.53
N LEU A 377 43.32 4.92 -4.59
CA LEU A 377 42.48 5.37 -5.72
C LEU A 377 43.16 5.22 -7.09
N ALA A 378 44.50 5.27 -7.14
CA ALA A 378 45.27 5.09 -8.36
C ALA A 378 45.20 3.64 -8.90
N GLU A 379 45.06 2.67 -8.01
CA GLU A 379 44.99 1.22 -8.31
C GLU A 379 43.56 0.78 -8.68
N LEU A 380 42.56 1.63 -8.46
CA LEU A 380 41.18 1.34 -8.80
C LEU A 380 40.86 1.72 -10.26
N PRO A 381 39.95 0.97 -10.91
CA PRO A 381 39.41 1.35 -12.21
C PRO A 381 38.73 2.72 -12.12
N HIS A 382 38.90 3.59 -13.13
CA HIS A 382 38.39 4.98 -13.11
C HIS A 382 36.93 5.11 -12.65
N VAL A 383 36.06 4.21 -13.09
CA VAL A 383 34.63 4.14 -12.75
C VAL A 383 34.34 3.86 -11.27
N LEU A 384 35.27 3.22 -10.55
CA LEU A 384 35.18 2.93 -9.12
C LEU A 384 35.93 3.95 -8.24
N ARG A 385 36.63 4.92 -8.85
CA ARG A 385 37.27 6.04 -8.11
C ARG A 385 36.24 7.05 -7.60
N THR A 386 35.04 7.03 -8.16
CA THR A 386 33.90 7.83 -7.73
C THR A 386 32.88 6.95 -7.04
N ARG A 387 32.14 7.52 -6.07
CA ARG A 387 31.11 6.79 -5.34
C ARG A 387 30.05 6.22 -6.30
N LEU A 388 29.79 4.93 -6.16
CA LEU A 388 28.70 4.26 -6.87
C LEU A 388 27.34 4.84 -6.44
N LYS A 389 26.38 4.81 -7.35
CA LYS A 389 25.00 5.23 -7.07
C LYS A 389 24.34 4.21 -6.14
N THR A 390 23.51 4.68 -5.21
CA THR A 390 22.77 3.82 -4.28
C THR A 390 21.89 2.81 -5.03
N SER A 391 21.90 1.56 -4.58
CA SER A 391 21.06 0.52 -5.16
C SER A 391 19.60 0.70 -4.79
N ILE A 392 18.73 0.76 -5.80
CA ILE A 392 17.27 0.77 -5.60
C ILE A 392 16.82 -0.52 -4.90
N SER A 393 17.45 -1.66 -5.22
CA SER A 393 17.10 -2.94 -4.61
C SER A 393 17.48 -2.97 -3.13
N ALA A 394 18.69 -2.55 -2.80
CA ALA A 394 19.12 -2.51 -1.40
C ALA A 394 18.33 -1.46 -0.60
N ALA A 395 18.01 -0.30 -1.19
CA ALA A 395 17.13 0.70 -0.58
C ALA A 395 15.73 0.15 -0.27
N ARG A 396 15.13 -0.63 -1.19
CA ARG A 396 13.84 -1.29 -0.97
C ARG A 396 13.91 -2.36 0.12
N GLN A 397 14.97 -3.16 0.14
CA GLN A 397 15.17 -4.19 1.17
C GLN A 397 15.31 -3.56 2.56
N GLU A 398 16.11 -2.50 2.68
CA GLU A 398 16.28 -1.78 3.93
C GLU A 398 15.00 -1.10 4.37
N TYR A 399 14.26 -0.45 3.46
CA TYR A 399 12.97 0.13 3.77
C TYR A 399 11.98 -0.93 4.29
N ALA A 400 11.89 -2.08 3.62
CA ALA A 400 11.03 -3.18 4.06
C ALA A 400 11.45 -3.75 5.42
N ARG A 401 12.75 -3.87 5.68
CA ARG A 401 13.31 -4.30 6.98
C ARG A 401 12.88 -3.35 8.10
N ARG A 402 13.00 -2.03 7.88
CA ARG A 402 12.59 -1.02 8.86
C ARG A 402 11.09 -0.94 9.06
N LEU A 403 10.34 -1.11 7.98
CA LEU A 403 8.88 -1.16 8.07
C LEU A 403 8.45 -2.34 8.93
N ASP A 404 9.09 -3.50 8.79
CA ASP A 404 8.86 -4.66 9.65
C ASP A 404 9.25 -4.36 11.10
N GLU A 405 10.44 -3.77 11.36
CA GLU A 405 10.87 -3.38 12.71
C GLU A 405 9.89 -2.43 13.40
N ARG A 406 9.51 -1.34 12.72
CA ARG A 406 8.53 -0.38 13.21
C ARG A 406 7.19 -1.07 13.44
N TRP A 407 6.73 -1.89 12.50
CA TRP A 407 5.49 -2.63 12.67
C TRP A 407 5.52 -3.54 13.90
N GLN A 408 6.63 -4.24 14.16
CA GLN A 408 6.76 -5.07 15.36
C GLN A 408 6.68 -4.22 16.63
N GLN A 409 7.34 -3.07 16.65
CA GLN A 409 7.28 -2.13 17.79
C GLN A 409 5.86 -1.61 18.01
N ASP A 410 5.23 -1.08 16.96
CA ASP A 410 3.85 -0.57 16.98
C ASP A 410 2.87 -1.69 17.41
N TRP A 411 3.10 -2.93 16.95
CA TRP A 411 2.29 -4.08 17.33
C TRP A 411 2.45 -4.44 18.80
N LEU A 412 3.69 -4.52 19.32
CA LEU A 412 3.97 -4.85 20.71
C LEU A 412 3.40 -3.82 21.70
N MET A 413 3.42 -2.54 21.31
CA MET A 413 2.88 -1.43 22.12
C MET A 413 1.36 -1.28 22.00
N SER A 414 0.72 -1.98 21.07
CA SER A 414 -0.73 -1.90 20.86
C SER A 414 -1.49 -2.52 22.04
N PRO A 415 -2.56 -1.87 22.57
CA PRO A 415 -3.47 -2.50 23.53
C PRO A 415 -4.09 -3.81 23.03
N ARG A 416 -4.12 -4.01 21.71
CA ARG A 416 -4.62 -5.23 21.06
C ARG A 416 -3.65 -6.40 21.15
N TYR A 417 -2.35 -6.14 21.36
CA TYR A 417 -1.32 -7.17 21.43
C TYR A 417 -1.67 -8.23 22.47
N GLU A 418 -2.01 -7.80 23.68
CA GLU A 418 -2.27 -8.71 24.80
C GLU A 418 -3.40 -9.70 24.49
N ARG A 419 -4.43 -9.23 23.77
CA ARG A 419 -5.56 -10.05 23.31
C ARG A 419 -5.18 -11.04 22.20
N HIS A 420 -4.26 -10.67 21.31
CA HIS A 420 -3.97 -11.45 20.09
C HIS A 420 -2.62 -12.19 20.10
N ARG A 421 -1.72 -11.93 21.06
CA ARG A 421 -0.36 -12.50 21.13
C ARG A 421 -0.30 -14.03 21.06
N HIS A 422 -1.36 -14.69 21.54
CA HIS A 422 -1.44 -16.14 21.58
C HIS A 422 -1.59 -16.77 20.19
N TRP A 423 -2.02 -16.05 19.16
CA TRP A 423 -2.05 -16.55 17.77
C TRP A 423 -1.33 -15.65 16.77
N ALA A 424 -1.08 -14.37 17.11
CA ALA A 424 -0.32 -13.41 16.32
C ALA A 424 0.77 -12.73 17.17
N PRO A 425 1.78 -13.48 17.66
CA PRO A 425 2.92 -12.87 18.34
C PRO A 425 3.68 -11.92 17.42
N ASN A 426 3.69 -12.20 16.11
CA ASN A 426 4.10 -11.28 15.06
C ASN A 426 3.01 -11.23 13.99
N ALA A 427 2.13 -10.21 14.02
CA ALA A 427 1.00 -10.11 13.11
C ALA A 427 1.38 -9.96 11.63
N ALA A 428 2.60 -9.48 11.31
CA ALA A 428 3.10 -9.34 9.94
C ALA A 428 3.89 -10.56 9.45
N SER A 429 3.94 -11.64 10.23
CA SER A 429 4.74 -12.79 9.83
C SER A 429 4.25 -13.34 8.48
N ARG A 430 5.20 -13.60 7.56
CA ARG A 430 4.89 -14.19 6.25
C ARG A 430 4.12 -15.49 6.38
N LYS A 431 4.31 -16.21 7.48
CA LYS A 431 3.58 -17.44 7.80
C LYS A 431 2.09 -17.16 7.99
N HIS A 432 1.71 -16.15 8.78
CA HIS A 432 0.29 -15.80 8.94
C HIS A 432 -0.32 -15.29 7.65
N ILE A 433 0.39 -14.43 6.91
CA ILE A 433 -0.09 -13.89 5.63
C ILE A 433 -0.34 -15.03 4.63
N ARG A 434 0.60 -15.98 4.50
CA ARG A 434 0.42 -17.14 3.62
C ARG A 434 -0.74 -18.03 4.06
N ALA A 435 -0.86 -18.29 5.37
CA ALA A 435 -1.92 -19.13 5.92
C ALA A 435 -3.33 -18.55 5.71
N THR A 436 -3.46 -17.25 5.47
CA THR A 436 -4.74 -16.59 5.20
C THR A 436 -4.92 -16.13 3.75
N ALA A 437 -3.87 -16.11 2.93
CA ALA A 437 -3.90 -15.54 1.57
C ALA A 437 -4.89 -16.24 0.63
N GLY A 438 -5.13 -17.55 0.83
CA GLY A 438 -6.06 -18.33 0.01
C GLY A 438 -7.50 -18.39 0.52
N LEU A 439 -7.81 -17.75 1.66
CA LEU A 439 -9.14 -17.83 2.26
C LEU A 439 -10.14 -16.91 1.55
N SER A 440 -11.39 -17.35 1.47
CA SER A 440 -12.50 -16.49 1.03
C SER A 440 -12.77 -15.40 2.08
N ARG A 441 -13.43 -14.31 1.67
CA ARG A 441 -13.81 -13.23 2.61
C ARG A 441 -14.60 -13.74 3.82
N LEU A 442 -15.54 -14.67 3.59
CA LEU A 442 -16.31 -15.31 4.66
C LEU A 442 -15.38 -16.08 5.61
N ALA A 443 -14.52 -16.96 5.06
CA ALA A 443 -13.58 -17.73 5.86
C ALA A 443 -12.61 -16.84 6.66
N SER A 444 -12.09 -15.75 6.07
CA SER A 444 -11.24 -14.78 6.76
C SER A 444 -11.98 -14.09 7.91
N SER A 445 -13.24 -13.68 7.69
CA SER A 445 -14.07 -13.05 8.73
C SER A 445 -14.36 -14.01 9.88
N THR A 446 -14.83 -15.22 9.57
CA THR A 446 -15.10 -16.29 10.55
C THR A 446 -13.86 -16.58 11.40
N LEU A 447 -12.70 -16.74 10.75
CA LEU A 447 -11.43 -16.99 11.43
C LEU A 447 -11.05 -15.80 12.33
N PHE A 448 -11.22 -14.57 11.87
CA PHE A 448 -10.90 -13.38 12.66
C PHE A 448 -11.82 -13.23 13.88
N GLN A 449 -13.11 -13.48 13.74
CA GLN A 449 -14.07 -13.46 14.84
C GLN A 449 -13.70 -14.51 15.93
N ILE A 450 -13.32 -15.72 15.51
CA ILE A 450 -12.82 -16.77 16.42
C ILE A 450 -11.53 -16.34 17.11
N ARG A 451 -10.58 -15.75 16.38
CA ARG A 451 -9.28 -15.28 16.88
C ARG A 451 -9.37 -14.08 17.82
N SER A 452 -10.33 -13.19 17.59
CA SER A 452 -10.55 -11.99 18.40
C SER A 452 -11.48 -12.23 19.59
N GLY A 453 -12.28 -13.29 19.54
CA GLY A 453 -13.35 -13.51 20.50
C GLY A 453 -14.59 -12.67 20.24
N HIS A 454 -14.62 -11.89 19.14
CA HIS A 454 -15.81 -11.17 18.65
C HIS A 454 -16.67 -12.10 17.76
N ALA A 455 -16.77 -13.35 18.18
CA ALA A 455 -17.65 -14.32 17.57
C ALA A 455 -19.07 -14.09 18.09
N GLN A 456 -20.07 -14.13 17.21
CA GLN A 456 -21.50 -14.16 17.56
C GLN A 456 -21.87 -15.43 18.35
N LEU A 457 -21.36 -15.51 19.57
CA LEU A 457 -21.61 -16.52 20.59
C LEU A 457 -22.15 -15.81 21.83
N GLY A 458 -22.89 -16.53 22.68
CA GLY A 458 -23.58 -16.00 23.85
C GLY A 458 -22.75 -15.04 24.70
N ALA A 459 -21.49 -15.36 24.98
CA ALA A 459 -20.62 -14.52 25.80
C ALA A 459 -20.33 -13.14 25.18
N HIS A 460 -20.13 -13.05 23.86
CA HIS A 460 -19.91 -11.77 23.18
C HIS A 460 -21.22 -11.01 23.00
N LEU A 461 -22.29 -11.70 22.59
CA LEU A 461 -23.61 -11.09 22.38
C LEU A 461 -24.20 -10.52 23.68
N HIS A 462 -23.98 -11.17 24.83
CA HIS A 462 -24.35 -10.64 26.13
C HIS A 462 -23.52 -9.39 26.50
N ARG A 463 -22.21 -9.41 26.22
CA ARG A 463 -21.33 -8.26 26.48
C ARG A 463 -21.77 -6.99 25.75
N ILE A 464 -22.27 -7.13 24.52
CA ILE A 464 -22.78 -6.00 23.72
C ILE A 464 -24.28 -5.75 23.91
N GLY A 465 -24.93 -6.43 24.87
CA GLY A 465 -26.33 -6.20 25.23
C GLY A 465 -27.38 -6.84 24.29
N CYS A 466 -26.98 -7.67 23.33
CA CYS A 466 -27.91 -8.35 22.42
C CYS A 466 -28.56 -9.60 23.01
N LEU A 467 -27.98 -10.20 24.06
CA LEU A 467 -28.56 -11.33 24.79
C LEU A 467 -28.62 -11.04 26.29
N PRO A 468 -29.64 -11.56 27.00
CA PRO A 468 -29.82 -11.35 28.43
C PRO A 468 -28.90 -12.22 29.30
N SER A 469 -28.27 -13.26 28.71
CA SER A 469 -27.36 -14.17 29.43
C SER A 469 -26.25 -14.65 28.49
N PRO A 470 -25.01 -14.83 29.00
CA PRO A 470 -23.92 -15.40 28.23
C PRO A 470 -23.97 -16.94 28.15
N THR A 471 -24.86 -17.59 28.91
CA THR A 471 -24.93 -19.04 29.03
C THR A 471 -25.26 -19.70 27.70
N CYS A 472 -24.53 -20.77 27.39
CA CYS A 472 -24.72 -21.57 26.20
C CYS A 472 -26.10 -22.22 26.18
N GLU A 473 -26.98 -21.80 25.27
CA GLU A 473 -28.33 -22.39 25.10
C GLU A 473 -28.27 -23.87 24.71
N ALA A 474 -27.15 -24.30 24.12
CA ALA A 474 -26.97 -25.66 23.64
C ALA A 474 -26.73 -26.68 24.76
N CYS A 475 -26.00 -26.33 25.82
CA CYS A 475 -25.70 -27.24 26.92
C CYS A 475 -26.18 -26.74 28.29
N GLY A 476 -26.38 -25.43 28.47
CA GLY A 476 -26.84 -24.83 29.72
C GLY A 476 -25.82 -24.79 30.86
N GLU A 477 -24.58 -25.23 30.63
CA GLU A 477 -23.61 -25.50 31.70
C GLU A 477 -22.54 -24.41 31.89
N ALA A 478 -22.27 -23.60 30.86
CA ALA A 478 -21.22 -22.59 30.89
C ALA A 478 -21.51 -21.45 29.90
N ASP A 479 -20.78 -20.35 30.03
CA ASP A 479 -20.81 -19.23 29.08
C ASP A 479 -20.34 -19.68 27.69
N GLU A 480 -21.09 -19.32 26.65
CA GLU A 480 -20.76 -19.65 25.27
C GLU A 480 -19.61 -18.78 24.75
N THR A 481 -18.39 -19.12 25.17
CA THR A 481 -17.15 -18.52 24.68
C THR A 481 -16.61 -19.28 23.46
N VAL A 482 -15.66 -18.69 22.73
CA VAL A 482 -14.94 -19.41 21.65
C VAL A 482 -14.28 -20.69 22.16
N ASN A 483 -13.73 -20.69 23.38
CA ASN A 483 -13.16 -21.89 23.99
C ASN A 483 -14.22 -22.94 24.25
N HIS A 484 -15.33 -22.55 24.87
CA HIS A 484 -16.44 -23.47 25.11
C HIS A 484 -16.94 -24.08 23.79
N TYR A 485 -17.14 -23.25 22.78
CA TYR A 485 -17.56 -23.69 21.45
C TYR A 485 -16.55 -24.66 20.80
N LEU A 486 -15.26 -24.31 20.76
CA LEU A 486 -14.22 -25.10 20.08
C LEU A 486 -13.72 -26.31 20.86
N TYR A 487 -13.81 -26.34 22.20
CA TYR A 487 -13.23 -27.40 23.03
C TYR A 487 -14.19 -28.11 23.99
N ASP A 488 -15.21 -27.43 24.53
CA ASP A 488 -15.91 -27.95 25.73
C ASP A 488 -17.37 -28.37 25.49
N CYS A 489 -18.12 -27.66 24.64
CA CYS A 489 -19.57 -27.82 24.46
C CYS A 489 -20.00 -29.25 24.06
N PRO A 490 -20.73 -30.01 24.90
CA PRO A 490 -21.11 -31.39 24.59
C PRO A 490 -21.90 -31.55 23.28
N ARG A 491 -22.70 -30.54 22.90
CA ARG A 491 -23.48 -30.52 21.66
C ARG A 491 -22.63 -30.76 20.40
N TRP A 492 -21.39 -30.29 20.39
CA TRP A 492 -20.52 -30.34 19.21
C TRP A 492 -19.48 -31.46 19.26
N GLN A 493 -19.67 -32.46 20.13
CA GLN A 493 -18.68 -33.52 20.36
C GLN A 493 -18.29 -34.28 19.08
N ASP A 494 -19.26 -34.65 18.23
CA ASP A 494 -18.99 -35.42 17.00
C ASP A 494 -18.23 -34.58 15.96
N ALA A 495 -18.64 -33.32 15.75
CA ALA A 495 -17.95 -32.39 14.87
C ALA A 495 -16.54 -32.08 15.39
N ARG A 496 -16.38 -31.96 16.72
CA ARG A 496 -15.09 -31.72 17.36
C ARG A 496 -14.14 -32.91 17.18
N GLN A 497 -14.66 -34.13 17.23
CA GLN A 497 -13.87 -35.34 16.99
C GLN A 497 -13.31 -35.37 15.55
N ARG A 498 -14.13 -35.02 14.55
CA ARG A 498 -13.67 -34.85 13.15
C ARG A 498 -12.62 -33.75 13.01
N MET A 499 -12.87 -32.58 13.61
CA MET A 499 -11.90 -31.47 13.64
C MET A 499 -10.56 -31.91 14.27
N ARG A 500 -10.61 -32.68 15.37
CA ARG A 500 -9.42 -33.20 16.06
C ARG A 500 -8.63 -34.17 15.19
N GLU A 501 -9.29 -35.07 14.48
CA GLU A 501 -8.67 -36.00 13.55
C GLU A 501 -7.99 -35.26 12.38
N ALA A 502 -8.69 -34.27 11.80
CA ALA A 502 -8.16 -33.43 10.74
C ALA A 502 -6.94 -32.62 11.19
N ALA A 503 -6.99 -32.02 12.39
CA ALA A 503 -5.88 -31.23 12.95
C ALA A 503 -4.68 -32.10 13.40
N GLY A 504 -4.92 -33.35 13.80
CA GLY A 504 -3.88 -34.27 14.30
C GLY A 504 -3.20 -33.75 15.56
N LYS A 505 -1.85 -33.76 15.59
CA LYS A 505 -1.06 -33.32 16.77
C LYS A 505 -1.25 -31.83 17.12
N ILE A 506 -1.63 -30.99 16.15
CA ILE A 506 -1.82 -29.55 16.32
C ILE A 506 -2.98 -29.25 17.28
N TRP A 507 -3.98 -30.14 17.36
CA TRP A 507 -5.15 -30.00 18.24
C TRP A 507 -4.82 -29.62 19.70
N ARG A 508 -3.70 -30.13 20.22
CA ARG A 508 -3.27 -29.91 21.62
C ARG A 508 -2.77 -28.50 21.88
N ASP A 509 -2.49 -27.74 20.84
CA ASP A 509 -1.94 -26.39 20.91
C ASP A 509 -2.91 -25.42 20.25
N ARG A 510 -3.64 -24.67 21.11
CA ARG A 510 -4.63 -23.68 20.66
C ARG A 510 -4.01 -22.59 19.80
N ALA A 511 -2.79 -22.15 20.09
CA ALA A 511 -2.10 -21.13 19.30
C ALA A 511 -1.89 -21.61 17.87
N ARG A 512 -1.44 -22.86 17.72
CA ARG A 512 -1.21 -23.47 16.41
C ARG A 512 -2.51 -23.82 15.69
N MET A 513 -3.56 -24.20 16.41
CA MET A 513 -4.91 -24.36 15.83
C MET A 513 -5.39 -23.06 15.17
N LEU A 514 -5.10 -21.91 15.77
CA LEU A 514 -5.51 -20.60 15.24
C LEU A 514 -4.55 -20.04 14.19
N SER A 515 -3.31 -20.51 14.07
CA SER A 515 -2.27 -19.86 13.26
C SER A 515 -1.70 -20.70 12.11
N ASP A 516 -1.66 -22.03 12.25
CA ASP A 516 -1.15 -22.93 11.22
C ASP A 516 -2.27 -23.25 10.22
N GLU A 517 -1.92 -23.32 8.92
CA GLU A 517 -2.86 -23.58 7.83
C GLU A 517 -3.75 -24.81 8.09
N LYS A 518 -3.15 -25.92 8.54
CA LYS A 518 -3.87 -27.15 8.87
C LYS A 518 -4.87 -26.97 10.01
N GLY A 519 -4.54 -26.17 11.02
CA GLY A 519 -5.44 -25.86 12.13
C GLY A 519 -6.60 -24.97 11.69
N ILE A 520 -6.29 -23.93 10.89
CA ILE A 520 -7.26 -23.00 10.33
C ILE A 520 -8.29 -23.73 9.47
N VAL A 521 -7.86 -24.62 8.58
CA VAL A 521 -8.75 -25.42 7.74
C VAL A 521 -9.69 -26.27 8.61
N ALA A 522 -9.16 -26.96 9.63
CA ALA A 522 -9.97 -27.78 10.52
C ALA A 522 -11.02 -26.96 11.30
N ILE A 523 -10.66 -25.76 11.77
CA ILE A 523 -11.61 -24.84 12.44
C ILE A 523 -12.71 -24.39 11.47
N LEU A 524 -12.34 -24.03 10.24
CA LEU A 524 -13.30 -23.54 9.26
C LEU A 524 -14.28 -24.65 8.85
N GLU A 525 -13.81 -25.88 8.63
CA GLU A 525 -14.66 -27.04 8.40
C GLU A 525 -15.61 -27.30 9.57
N PHE A 526 -15.09 -27.25 10.80
CA PHE A 526 -15.90 -27.35 12.02
C PHE A 526 -17.00 -26.28 12.05
N THR A 527 -16.68 -25.01 11.79
CA THR A 527 -17.67 -23.92 11.80
C THR A 527 -18.73 -24.03 10.71
N LYS A 528 -18.40 -24.67 9.59
CA LYS A 528 -19.33 -24.98 8.52
C LYS A 528 -20.28 -26.10 8.94
N GLU A 529 -19.75 -27.12 9.61
CA GLU A 529 -20.53 -28.28 10.07
C GLU A 529 -21.50 -27.93 11.20
N THR A 530 -21.10 -27.08 12.14
CA THR A 530 -21.99 -26.61 13.22
C THR A 530 -23.01 -25.56 12.75
N GLY A 531 -22.88 -25.08 11.52
CA GLY A 531 -23.72 -24.04 10.94
C GLY A 531 -23.52 -22.65 11.58
N TRP A 532 -22.49 -22.45 12.41
CA TRP A 532 -22.26 -21.17 13.07
C TRP A 532 -21.96 -20.04 12.08
N GLY A 533 -21.14 -20.32 11.05
CA GLY A 533 -20.75 -19.33 10.04
C GLY A 533 -21.88 -18.87 9.10
N ALA A 534 -23.05 -19.51 9.15
CA ALA A 534 -24.23 -19.20 8.32
C ALA A 534 -25.36 -18.50 9.08
N ARG A 535 -25.20 -18.24 10.39
CA ARG A 535 -26.27 -17.65 11.23
C ARG A 535 -26.66 -16.21 10.86
N GLY A 536 -25.90 -15.55 9.99
CA GLY A 536 -26.18 -14.21 9.45
C GLY A 536 -26.84 -14.16 8.06
N GLU A 537 -27.11 -15.30 7.42
CA GLU A 537 -27.74 -15.38 6.09
C GLU A 537 -29.21 -15.84 6.18
N LYS A 538 -29.99 -15.29 7.12
CA LYS A 538 -31.45 -15.26 6.91
C LYS A 538 -31.76 -14.05 6.05
N GLU A 539 -31.98 -14.29 4.76
CA GLU A 539 -32.64 -13.36 3.86
C GLU A 539 -33.94 -12.88 4.52
N SER A 540 -34.01 -11.60 4.86
CA SER A 540 -35.30 -10.94 5.08
C SER A 540 -36.01 -10.86 3.74
N GLU A 541 -37.25 -11.33 3.66
CA GLU A 541 -38.09 -11.21 2.45
C GLU A 541 -38.35 -9.76 2.02
N ASP A 542 -37.96 -8.78 2.84
CA ASP A 542 -37.92 -7.36 2.48
C ASP A 542 -36.48 -6.92 2.20
N GLY A 543 -36.16 -6.68 0.92
CA GLY A 543 -34.84 -6.30 0.42
C GLY A 543 -34.37 -4.90 0.82
N ARG A 544 -34.24 -4.62 2.12
CA ARG A 544 -33.47 -3.50 2.67
C ARG A 544 -32.36 -4.03 3.57
N PRO A 545 -31.11 -3.61 3.38
CA PRO A 545 -30.07 -3.90 4.36
C PRO A 545 -30.37 -3.08 5.61
N GLU A 546 -30.82 -3.73 6.69
CA GLU A 546 -30.68 -3.17 8.02
C GLU A 546 -29.18 -3.05 8.29
N GLY A 547 -28.68 -1.82 8.19
CA GLY A 547 -27.33 -1.49 8.62
C GLY A 547 -27.22 -1.80 10.10
N GLY A 548 -26.36 -2.75 10.45
CA GLY A 548 -26.01 -3.07 11.83
C GLY A 548 -25.57 -1.79 12.55
N SER A 549 -26.40 -1.33 13.48
CA SER A 549 -26.14 -0.19 14.36
C SER A 549 -25.04 -0.47 15.39
N GLY A 550 -24.34 -1.61 15.32
CA GLY A 550 -23.25 -1.99 16.22
C GLY A 550 -21.85 -1.52 15.79
N GLU A 551 -21.61 -1.22 14.50
CA GLU A 551 -20.28 -0.75 14.05
C GLU A 551 -20.01 0.71 14.45
N ALA A 552 -21.06 1.50 14.72
CA ALA A 552 -20.92 2.90 15.11
C ALA A 552 -20.43 3.08 16.57
N GLN A 553 -20.71 2.11 17.44
CA GLN A 553 -20.33 2.18 18.86
C GLN A 553 -18.86 1.73 19.09
N GLU A 554 -18.33 0.85 18.23
CA GLU A 554 -16.93 0.40 18.34
C GLU A 554 -15.91 1.38 17.76
N ASP A 555 -16.32 2.26 16.83
CA ASP A 555 -15.44 3.35 16.36
C ASP A 555 -15.35 4.49 17.41
N GLU A 556 -16.35 4.67 18.27
CA GLU A 556 -16.29 5.57 19.45
C GLU A 556 -15.33 5.04 20.54
N GLU A 557 -15.32 3.72 20.82
CA GLU A 557 -14.35 3.14 21.76
C GLU A 557 -12.89 3.18 21.25
N ARG A 558 -12.69 3.19 19.92
CA ARG A 558 -11.37 3.32 19.29
C ARG A 558 -10.75 4.70 19.43
N GLU A 559 -11.55 5.77 19.50
CA GLU A 559 -11.04 7.13 19.72
C GLU A 559 -10.72 7.37 21.21
N VAL A 560 -11.53 6.83 22.13
CA VAL A 560 -11.33 6.99 23.58
C VAL A 560 -10.11 6.21 24.11
N GLU A 561 -9.79 5.03 23.57
CA GLU A 561 -8.56 4.30 23.94
C GLU A 561 -7.29 4.95 23.36
N GLN A 562 -7.37 5.69 22.26
CA GLN A 562 -6.21 6.34 21.63
C GLN A 562 -5.87 7.67 22.33
N GLU A 563 -6.86 8.45 22.77
CA GLU A 563 -6.65 9.69 23.55
C GLU A 563 -6.11 9.41 24.97
N LYS A 564 -6.50 8.30 25.62
CA LYS A 564 -5.97 7.90 26.95
C LYS A 564 -4.51 7.47 26.95
N VAL A 565 -3.95 7.07 25.80
CA VAL A 565 -2.53 6.72 25.68
C VAL A 565 -1.67 7.97 25.45
N ASP A 566 -2.21 8.99 24.79
CA ASP A 566 -1.50 10.25 24.55
C ASP A 566 -1.47 11.14 25.82
N GLU A 567 -2.54 11.18 26.64
CA GLU A 567 -2.55 11.95 27.90
C GLU A 567 -1.63 11.38 28.99
N ARG A 568 -1.41 10.05 29.02
CA ARG A 568 -0.50 9.43 29.99
C ARG A 568 0.99 9.60 29.65
N GLY A 569 1.31 10.03 28.43
CA GLY A 569 2.68 10.35 28.02
C GLY A 569 3.14 11.75 28.43
N GLU A 570 2.21 12.65 28.76
CA GLU A 570 2.53 14.05 29.11
C GLU A 570 2.64 14.28 30.64
N GLU A 571 2.17 13.35 31.49
CA GLU A 571 2.30 13.46 32.97
C GLU A 571 3.60 12.84 33.54
N GLU A 572 4.45 12.21 32.73
CA GLU A 572 5.76 11.66 33.18
C GLU A 572 6.99 12.50 32.73
N GLU A 573 6.80 13.69 32.13
CA GLU A 573 7.88 14.62 31.75
C GLU A 573 7.78 16.04 32.38
N GLU A 574 7.00 16.22 33.45
CA GLU A 574 7.19 17.32 34.44
C GLU A 574 7.61 16.75 35.80
#